data_AF-E4M7P3-F1
#
_entry.id   AF-E4M7P3-F1
#
_cell.length_a   1.000
_cell.length_b   1.000
_cell.length_c   1.000
_cell.angle_alpha   90.00
_cell.angle_beta   90.00
_cell.angle_gamma   90.00
#
_symmetry.space_group_name_H-M   'P 1'
#
loop_
_entity.id
_entity.type
_entity.pdbx_description
1 polymer ?
#
loop_
_entity_poly.entity_id
_entity_poly.type
_entity_poly.pdbx_seq_one_letter_code
_entity_poly.pdbx_strand_id
1 'polypeptide(L)'
;MTMKITNYIPVILCSIALCGCSDAAKTVGFGTDSDAIEAPATGGTHTVRVSAEKEWVATTDEPWITVSPANGRGTTECRVLIDSALTDQPRRGVIRIMEQNTWVKKEIAVSQKGFDYLIGIDDKEVTVANYAAYGMRHFDVKIKTNVDFYVKVPESAENWLKFEKPAVEFDRGIRPREVTVRFNWNINSQPNPRIADVTFTSKKEVELARHDNLVVTQQAAEPIEENTRGGDSIALLAIARTLETIASWENGERMDNWDNVILWEEGMEGYTPEKKGRVKYARFFMFNTKEELPFEVQYLTAADELSFYSNVNAFLKDLTTGEYITKLTQLRRLTISAYGLVSLDKNFTALKNLEYLDLSSNNFQKVPEEINPTNFPKLRTLNMGANTRKNIYDLSNTIETNYGGLVEEQGFPRRLIEWDLDTLLLSVNYLQGPLPKMDDWEKYTEQDIIDADTLPRALIGTPKVMPHTKRFAINLNRLTGELPDWLLYHPALDWWVPSVLVFTQEGKDATGTLAGFTNEPANMNYYYEFYEGYKKDPGTEEEEEETTK
;
A
#
# COMPACT_ATOMS: atom_id res chain seq x y z
N MET A 1 -34.65 7.43 -33.45
CA MET A 1 -35.89 8.07 -33.97
C MET A 1 -36.24 9.20 -33.01
N THR A 2 -35.98 10.42 -33.44
CA THR A 2 -36.12 11.68 -32.69
C THR A 2 -37.60 12.07 -32.61
N MET A 3 -38.16 12.17 -31.40
CA MET A 3 -39.50 12.75 -31.20
C MET A 3 -39.43 13.99 -30.32
N LYS A 4 -39.60 15.13 -31.00
CA LYS A 4 -39.89 16.45 -30.45
C LYS A 4 -41.26 16.42 -29.77
N ILE A 5 -41.34 16.95 -28.54
CA ILE A 5 -42.62 17.24 -27.89
C ILE A 5 -42.93 18.71 -28.15
N THR A 6 -43.90 18.93 -29.03
CA THR A 6 -44.56 20.22 -29.31
C THR A 6 -45.71 20.39 -28.32
N ASN A 7 -45.66 21.45 -27.51
CA ASN A 7 -46.78 21.83 -26.64
C ASN A 7 -47.90 22.46 -27.46
N TYR A 8 -49.10 21.88 -27.40
CA TYR A 8 -50.34 22.46 -27.92
C TYR A 8 -50.98 23.36 -26.86
N ILE A 9 -51.27 24.60 -27.24
CA ILE A 9 -52.08 25.56 -26.47
C ILE A 9 -53.55 25.33 -26.84
N PRO A 10 -54.46 25.05 -25.89
CA PRO A 10 -55.89 25.07 -26.19
C PRO A 10 -56.37 26.53 -26.20
N VAL A 11 -56.81 26.98 -27.39
CA VAL A 11 -57.59 28.21 -27.57
C VAL A 11 -59.02 27.92 -27.10
N ILE A 12 -59.43 28.51 -25.98
CA ILE A 12 -60.84 28.53 -25.56
C ILE A 12 -61.44 29.86 -25.97
N LEU A 13 -62.46 29.75 -26.82
CA LEU A 13 -63.29 30.79 -27.39
C LEU A 13 -64.21 31.36 -26.29
N CYS A 14 -64.04 32.61 -25.89
CA CYS A 14 -64.97 33.31 -24.99
C CYS A 14 -65.96 34.15 -25.79
N SER A 15 -67.22 33.73 -25.74
CA SER A 15 -68.39 34.42 -26.27
C SER A 15 -68.67 35.74 -25.55
N ILE A 16 -68.87 36.80 -26.33
CA ILE A 16 -69.23 38.15 -25.89
C ILE A 16 -70.70 38.14 -25.45
N ALA A 17 -70.94 38.39 -24.16
CA ALA A 17 -72.24 38.76 -23.62
C ALA A 17 -72.16 40.22 -23.13
N LEU A 18 -72.76 41.13 -23.89
CA LEU A 18 -72.97 42.52 -23.50
C LEU A 18 -74.12 42.57 -22.48
N CYS A 19 -73.79 42.78 -21.21
CA CYS A 19 -74.71 43.25 -20.19
C CYS A 19 -74.16 44.55 -19.62
N GLY A 20 -74.76 45.67 -20.00
CA GLY A 20 -74.55 46.94 -19.32
C GLY A 20 -75.44 47.01 -18.09
N CYS A 21 -74.84 47.27 -16.92
CA CYS A 21 -75.51 47.96 -15.81
C CYS A 21 -74.50 48.40 -14.74
N SER A 22 -74.51 49.72 -14.49
CA SER A 22 -73.94 50.49 -13.38
C SER A 22 -72.46 50.27 -13.02
N ASP A 23 -71.61 51.22 -13.44
CA ASP A 23 -70.39 51.56 -12.73
C ASP A 23 -70.74 52.08 -11.33
N ALA A 24 -70.87 51.16 -10.37
CA ALA A 24 -70.47 51.45 -9.01
C ALA A 24 -68.96 51.24 -8.97
N ALA A 25 -68.20 52.33 -8.89
CA ALA A 25 -66.76 52.28 -8.68
C ALA A 25 -66.49 51.39 -7.45
N LYS A 26 -66.02 50.15 -7.68
CA LYS A 26 -65.44 49.34 -6.62
C LYS A 26 -64.18 50.07 -6.20
N THR A 27 -64.26 50.79 -5.09
CA THR A 27 -63.09 51.35 -4.41
C THR A 27 -62.15 50.20 -4.08
N VAL A 28 -61.00 50.16 -4.76
CA VAL A 28 -59.98 49.14 -4.53
C VAL A 28 -59.24 49.55 -3.27
N GLY A 29 -59.71 49.10 -2.11
CA GLY A 29 -59.08 49.42 -0.84
C GLY A 29 -57.59 49.07 -0.83
N PHE A 30 -56.76 49.98 -0.35
CA PHE A 30 -55.32 49.77 -0.24
C PHE A 30 -55.02 48.57 0.68
N GLY A 31 -54.35 47.55 0.14
CA GLY A 31 -54.13 46.31 0.85
C GLY A 31 -53.19 45.34 0.15
N THR A 32 -52.76 44.35 0.92
CA THR A 32 -51.98 43.20 0.46
C THR A 32 -52.80 41.95 0.70
N ASP A 33 -52.62 40.93 -0.14
CA ASP A 33 -53.25 39.61 0.04
C ASP A 33 -52.56 38.75 1.11
N SER A 34 -51.39 39.18 1.59
CA SER A 34 -50.69 38.61 2.72
C SER A 34 -50.11 39.70 3.64
N ASP A 35 -50.10 39.45 4.94
CA ASP A 35 -49.46 40.25 5.98
C ASP A 35 -48.19 39.58 6.56
N ALA A 36 -47.89 38.34 6.15
CA ALA A 36 -46.70 37.62 6.58
C ALA A 36 -46.12 36.70 5.50
N ILE A 37 -44.80 36.53 5.51
CA ILE A 37 -44.08 35.54 4.71
C ILE A 37 -43.18 34.74 5.65
N GLU A 38 -43.41 33.43 5.71
CA GLU A 38 -42.48 32.49 6.35
C GLU A 38 -41.61 31.83 5.31
N ALA A 39 -40.29 31.96 5.46
CA ALA A 39 -39.32 31.41 4.54
C ALA A 39 -38.39 30.39 5.23
N PRO A 40 -38.02 29.29 4.54
CA PRO A 40 -36.98 28.39 5.01
C PRO A 40 -35.61 29.08 4.98
N ALA A 41 -34.61 28.46 5.60
CA ALA A 41 -33.24 28.97 5.62
C ALA A 41 -32.62 29.13 4.23
N THR A 42 -33.05 28.34 3.25
CA THR A 42 -32.65 28.47 1.85
C THR A 42 -33.20 29.72 1.17
N GLY A 43 -34.15 30.42 1.81
CA GLY A 43 -34.90 31.52 1.20
C GLY A 43 -35.86 31.00 0.14
N GLY A 44 -36.15 31.84 -0.85
CA GLY A 44 -37.06 31.47 -1.94
C GLY A 44 -37.70 32.65 -2.64
N THR A 45 -38.59 32.33 -3.57
CA THR A 45 -39.46 33.31 -4.24
C THR A 45 -40.88 33.18 -3.70
N HIS A 46 -41.45 34.30 -3.31
CA HIS A 46 -42.83 34.43 -2.87
C HIS A 46 -43.56 35.44 -3.75
N THR A 47 -44.88 35.34 -3.82
CA THR A 47 -45.72 36.29 -4.55
C THR A 47 -46.65 36.98 -3.57
N VAL A 48 -46.76 38.29 -3.67
CA VAL A 48 -47.70 39.12 -2.91
C VAL A 48 -48.44 39.99 -3.88
N ARG A 49 -49.77 40.00 -3.82
CA ARG A 49 -50.60 40.93 -4.58
C ARG A 49 -50.82 42.22 -3.78
N VAL A 50 -50.36 43.33 -4.34
CA VAL A 50 -50.62 44.68 -3.82
C VAL A 50 -51.81 45.25 -4.57
N SER A 51 -52.81 45.75 -3.85
CA SER A 51 -53.97 46.47 -4.40
C SER A 51 -53.98 47.89 -3.87
N ALA A 52 -54.08 48.88 -4.75
CA ALA A 52 -54.15 50.31 -4.40
C ALA A 52 -54.97 51.07 -5.44
N GLU A 53 -55.62 52.17 -5.04
CA GLU A 53 -56.32 53.03 -6.01
C GLU A 53 -55.33 53.92 -6.77
N LYS A 54 -54.17 54.21 -6.15
CA LYS A 54 -53.13 55.11 -6.67
C LYS A 54 -51.76 54.41 -6.75
N GLU A 55 -50.74 55.20 -7.03
CA GLU A 55 -49.35 54.73 -7.06
C GLU A 55 -48.91 54.28 -5.66
N TRP A 56 -48.12 53.23 -5.59
CA TRP A 56 -47.58 52.70 -4.35
C TRP A 56 -46.09 52.38 -4.52
N VAL A 57 -45.37 52.34 -3.39
CA VAL A 57 -43.95 51.99 -3.31
C VAL A 57 -43.76 50.92 -2.24
N ALA A 58 -42.95 49.92 -2.55
CA ALA A 58 -42.49 48.90 -1.62
C ALA A 58 -41.05 49.19 -1.19
N THR A 59 -40.81 49.26 0.11
CA THR A 59 -39.47 49.44 0.69
C THR A 59 -39.20 48.38 1.76
N THR A 60 -37.92 48.08 1.96
CA THR A 60 -37.42 47.22 3.04
C THR A 60 -36.04 47.73 3.43
N ASP A 61 -35.75 47.72 4.73
CA ASP A 61 -34.41 48.07 5.24
C ASP A 61 -33.48 46.84 5.23
N GLU A 62 -34.04 45.66 4.94
CA GLU A 62 -33.32 44.39 4.94
C GLU A 62 -32.69 44.10 3.58
N PRO A 63 -31.35 43.98 3.50
CA PRO A 63 -30.64 43.78 2.23
C PRO A 63 -30.86 42.39 1.61
N TRP A 64 -31.43 41.45 2.37
CA TRP A 64 -31.70 40.06 1.95
C TRP A 64 -33.14 39.85 1.45
N ILE A 65 -33.94 40.92 1.37
CA ILE A 65 -35.28 40.91 0.82
C ILE A 65 -35.31 41.84 -0.39
N THR A 66 -35.75 41.34 -1.55
CA THR A 66 -35.95 42.15 -2.75
C THR A 66 -37.40 42.04 -3.22
N VAL A 67 -38.04 43.18 -3.49
CA VAL A 67 -39.42 43.24 -4.00
C VAL A 67 -39.41 43.78 -5.43
N SER A 68 -40.07 43.09 -6.36
CA SER A 68 -40.16 43.49 -7.76
C SER A 68 -41.57 43.29 -8.35
N PRO A 69 -42.19 44.33 -8.94
CA PRO A 69 -41.68 45.69 -9.02
C PRO A 69 -41.72 46.39 -7.65
N ALA A 70 -40.74 47.26 -7.36
CA ALA A 70 -40.66 48.00 -6.10
C ALA A 70 -41.63 49.21 -6.04
N ASN A 71 -42.37 49.45 -7.13
CA ASN A 71 -43.42 50.43 -7.22
C ASN A 71 -44.43 49.99 -8.28
N GLY A 72 -45.62 50.55 -8.24
CA GLY A 72 -46.64 50.24 -9.22
C GLY A 72 -47.90 51.08 -9.03
N ARG A 73 -48.90 50.82 -9.86
CA ARG A 73 -50.21 51.48 -9.80
C ARG A 73 -51.31 50.44 -10.01
N GLY A 74 -52.38 50.54 -9.24
CA GLY A 74 -53.45 49.55 -9.29
C GLY A 74 -53.05 48.22 -8.64
N THR A 75 -53.83 47.19 -8.94
CA THR A 75 -53.55 45.82 -8.45
C THR A 75 -52.41 45.19 -9.25
N THR A 76 -51.32 44.85 -8.57
CA THR A 76 -50.10 44.29 -9.16
C THR A 76 -49.62 43.09 -8.34
N GLU A 77 -49.12 42.06 -9.02
CA GLU A 77 -48.42 40.96 -8.37
C GLU A 77 -46.93 41.30 -8.23
N CYS A 78 -46.45 41.34 -7.00
CA CYS A 78 -45.07 41.59 -6.64
C CYS A 78 -44.38 40.27 -6.31
N ARG A 79 -43.23 40.06 -6.94
CA ARG A 79 -42.30 39.00 -6.59
C ARG A 79 -41.44 39.45 -5.41
N VAL A 80 -41.47 38.69 -4.32
CA VAL A 80 -40.60 38.87 -3.16
C VAL A 80 -39.53 37.78 -3.20
N LEU A 81 -38.28 38.19 -3.38
CA LEU A 81 -37.10 37.34 -3.32
C LEU A 81 -36.50 37.43 -1.91
N ILE A 82 -36.34 36.28 -1.27
CA ILE A 82 -35.69 36.14 0.03
C ILE A 82 -34.39 35.38 -0.20
N ASP A 83 -33.26 36.01 0.13
CA ASP A 83 -31.94 35.39 0.01
C ASP A 83 -31.77 34.29 1.06
N SER A 84 -30.92 33.32 0.74
CA SER A 84 -30.52 32.27 1.69
C SER A 84 -29.91 32.88 2.95
N ALA A 85 -30.26 32.34 4.12
CA ALA A 85 -29.66 32.69 5.39
C ALA A 85 -28.15 32.37 5.40
N LEU A 86 -27.40 33.09 6.23
CA LEU A 86 -25.96 32.87 6.45
C LEU A 86 -25.65 32.35 7.86
N THR A 87 -26.66 32.31 8.74
CA THR A 87 -26.56 31.99 10.17
C THR A 87 -27.51 30.85 10.56
N ASP A 88 -27.30 30.31 11.75
CA ASP A 88 -28.21 29.37 12.44
C ASP A 88 -29.36 30.10 13.15
N GLN A 89 -29.17 31.36 13.51
CA GLN A 89 -30.21 32.19 14.11
C GLN A 89 -31.27 32.62 13.08
N PRO A 90 -32.57 32.56 13.41
CA PRO A 90 -33.62 33.09 12.57
C PRO A 90 -33.51 34.61 12.47
N ARG A 91 -33.93 35.18 11.34
CA ARG A 91 -33.96 36.62 11.10
C ARG A 91 -35.34 37.08 10.67
N ARG A 92 -35.66 38.33 10.98
CA ARG A 92 -36.95 38.95 10.67
C ARG A 92 -36.74 40.26 9.94
N GLY A 93 -37.64 40.55 9.02
CA GLY A 93 -37.67 41.76 8.22
C GLY A 93 -39.09 42.25 8.04
N VAL A 94 -39.23 43.48 7.57
CA VAL A 94 -40.55 44.06 7.28
C VAL A 94 -40.50 44.71 5.91
N ILE A 95 -41.39 44.28 5.01
CA ILE A 95 -41.66 44.98 3.76
C ILE A 95 -42.75 46.01 4.04
N ARG A 96 -42.48 47.28 3.74
CA ARG A 96 -43.44 48.38 3.89
C ARG A 96 -43.97 48.75 2.52
N ILE A 97 -45.26 48.55 2.31
CA ILE A 97 -45.98 49.05 1.14
C ILE A 97 -46.65 50.35 1.54
N MET A 98 -46.42 51.41 0.78
CA MET A 98 -46.98 52.73 1.04
C MET A 98 -47.71 53.25 -0.19
N GLU A 99 -48.97 53.63 -0.02
CA GLU A 99 -49.72 54.34 -1.06
C GLU A 99 -49.30 55.82 -1.08
N GLN A 100 -48.96 56.32 -2.26
CA GLN A 100 -48.51 57.70 -2.47
C GLN A 100 -49.69 58.67 -2.27
N ASN A 101 -49.41 59.81 -1.63
CA ASN A 101 -50.34 60.89 -1.27
C ASN A 101 -51.25 60.65 -0.06
N THR A 102 -51.62 59.40 0.26
CA THR A 102 -52.43 59.08 1.46
C THR A 102 -51.56 58.70 2.66
N TRP A 103 -50.30 58.29 2.42
CA TRP A 103 -49.33 57.84 3.43
C TRP A 103 -49.83 56.65 4.27
N VAL A 104 -50.89 55.96 3.81
CA VAL A 104 -51.36 54.72 4.42
C VAL A 104 -50.31 53.66 4.14
N LYS A 105 -49.90 52.95 5.20
CA LYS A 105 -48.89 51.90 5.13
C LYS A 105 -49.47 50.53 5.46
N LYS A 106 -48.97 49.52 4.74
CA LYS A 106 -49.17 48.10 5.05
C LYS A 106 -47.81 47.47 5.23
N GLU A 107 -47.69 46.66 6.28
CA GLU A 107 -46.46 45.99 6.65
C GLU A 107 -46.66 44.50 6.44
N ILE A 108 -45.69 43.87 5.76
CA ILE A 108 -45.63 42.43 5.60
C ILE A 108 -44.45 41.94 6.43
N ALA A 109 -44.74 41.17 7.47
CA ALA A 109 -43.72 40.59 8.33
C ALA A 109 -43.05 39.41 7.62
N VAL A 110 -41.75 39.48 7.39
CA VAL A 110 -40.97 38.38 6.79
C VAL A 110 -40.18 37.71 7.90
N SER A 111 -40.38 36.41 8.10
CA SER A 111 -39.64 35.59 9.05
C SER A 111 -38.90 34.49 8.30
N GLN A 112 -37.58 34.46 8.43
CA GLN A 112 -36.75 33.42 7.83
C GLN A 112 -36.06 32.60 8.91
N LYS A 113 -36.13 31.26 8.80
CA LYS A 113 -35.37 30.34 9.65
C LYS A 113 -33.86 30.47 9.37
N GLY A 114 -33.02 30.16 10.37
CA GLY A 114 -31.59 29.92 10.14
C GLY A 114 -31.32 28.47 9.72
N PHE A 115 -30.09 28.18 9.28
CA PHE A 115 -29.71 26.80 8.94
C PHE A 115 -29.44 25.97 10.19
N ASP A 116 -30.09 24.82 10.30
CA ASP A 116 -29.73 23.79 11.28
C ASP A 116 -28.36 23.19 10.97
N TYR A 117 -27.62 22.78 12.01
CA TYR A 117 -26.38 22.04 11.79
C TYR A 117 -26.69 20.60 11.38
N LEU A 118 -25.94 20.08 10.42
CA LEU A 118 -26.11 18.71 9.97
C LEU A 118 -24.80 18.11 9.47
N ILE A 119 -24.69 16.80 9.63
CA ILE A 119 -23.73 15.94 8.95
C ILE A 119 -24.57 14.82 8.31
N GLY A 120 -24.90 14.99 7.05
CA GLY A 120 -25.76 14.08 6.30
C GLY A 120 -25.01 13.41 5.18
N ILE A 121 -25.25 12.11 4.99
CA ILE A 121 -24.70 11.34 3.87
C ILE A 121 -25.85 10.77 3.03
N ASP A 122 -25.68 10.73 1.71
CA ASP A 122 -26.74 10.24 0.82
C ASP A 122 -26.86 8.71 0.89
N ASP A 123 -25.74 8.01 0.72
CA ASP A 123 -25.64 6.55 0.86
C ASP A 123 -25.03 6.19 2.22
N LYS A 124 -25.85 5.60 3.10
CA LYS A 124 -25.42 5.20 4.46
C LYS A 124 -24.78 3.82 4.51
N GLU A 125 -24.86 3.08 3.42
CA GLU A 125 -24.35 1.72 3.32
C GLU A 125 -23.51 1.59 2.06
N VAL A 126 -22.29 1.07 2.21
CA VAL A 126 -21.40 0.76 1.09
C VAL A 126 -20.96 -0.69 1.22
N THR A 127 -21.11 -1.45 0.14
CA THR A 127 -20.57 -2.82 0.04
C THR A 127 -19.41 -2.84 -0.95
N VAL A 128 -18.26 -3.36 -0.51
CA VAL A 128 -17.09 -3.57 -1.37
C VAL A 128 -16.74 -5.06 -1.46
N ALA A 129 -16.13 -5.45 -2.58
CA ALA A 129 -15.66 -6.80 -2.79
C ALA A 129 -14.54 -7.17 -1.79
N ASN A 130 -14.31 -8.46 -1.60
CA ASN A 130 -13.20 -8.93 -0.77
C ASN A 130 -11.83 -8.58 -1.38
N TYR A 131 -11.76 -8.46 -2.72
CA TYR A 131 -10.57 -8.16 -3.48
C TYR A 131 -10.83 -7.15 -4.61
N ALA A 132 -9.85 -6.29 -4.86
CA ALA A 132 -9.65 -5.55 -6.10
C ALA A 132 -8.14 -5.26 -6.27
N ALA A 133 -7.67 -4.94 -7.48
CA ALA A 133 -6.29 -4.50 -7.70
C ALA A 133 -5.98 -3.24 -6.86
N TYR A 134 -4.74 -3.06 -6.42
CA TYR A 134 -4.37 -2.06 -5.38
C TYR A 134 -4.91 -0.65 -5.66
N GLY A 135 -4.80 -0.16 -6.90
CA GLY A 135 -5.27 1.19 -7.27
C GLY A 135 -6.79 1.39 -7.30
N MET A 136 -7.57 0.31 -7.25
CA MET A 136 -9.03 0.32 -7.35
C MET A 136 -9.73 0.18 -5.99
N ARG A 137 -8.97 0.02 -4.90
CA ARG A 137 -9.51 -0.26 -3.56
C ARG A 137 -9.95 1.00 -2.82
N HIS A 138 -10.86 1.77 -3.42
CA HIS A 138 -11.39 2.98 -2.82
C HIS A 138 -12.84 3.25 -3.22
N PHE A 139 -13.53 4.06 -2.43
CA PHE A 139 -14.83 4.63 -2.75
C PHE A 139 -14.97 6.02 -2.13
N ASP A 140 -15.84 6.84 -2.70
CA ASP A 140 -16.03 8.23 -2.29
C ASP A 140 -17.42 8.39 -1.65
N VAL A 141 -17.47 9.00 -0.46
CA VAL A 141 -18.71 9.32 0.24
C VAL A 141 -18.92 10.83 0.24
N LYS A 142 -20.04 11.25 -0.32
CA LYS A 142 -20.46 12.66 -0.33
C LYS A 142 -21.17 12.98 0.98
N ILE A 143 -20.58 13.91 1.73
CA ILE A 143 -21.09 14.37 3.02
C ILE A 143 -21.56 15.80 2.86
N LYS A 144 -22.86 16.01 3.07
CA LYS A 144 -23.44 17.33 3.20
C LYS A 144 -23.25 17.81 4.64
N THR A 145 -22.55 18.92 4.83
CA THR A 145 -22.31 19.49 6.17
C THR A 145 -22.21 21.01 6.17
N ASN A 146 -22.53 21.64 7.29
CA ASN A 146 -22.22 23.05 7.60
C ASN A 146 -21.41 23.21 8.89
N VAL A 147 -20.83 22.11 9.38
CA VAL A 147 -19.91 22.09 10.52
C VAL A 147 -18.71 21.20 10.20
N ASP A 148 -17.54 21.52 10.73
CA ASP A 148 -16.40 20.62 10.61
C ASP A 148 -16.60 19.41 11.53
N PHE A 149 -16.05 18.27 11.15
CA PHE A 149 -16.29 17.00 11.81
C PHE A 149 -15.05 16.12 11.85
N TYR A 150 -15.01 15.24 12.85
CA TYR A 150 -14.11 14.11 12.94
C TYR A 150 -14.75 12.90 12.26
N VAL A 151 -13.94 12.08 11.59
CA VAL A 151 -14.33 10.76 11.08
C VAL A 151 -13.68 9.74 12.01
N LYS A 152 -14.48 8.82 12.56
CA LYS A 152 -13.99 7.76 13.43
C LYS A 152 -14.30 6.41 12.81
N VAL A 153 -13.26 5.75 12.33
CA VAL A 153 -13.27 4.33 11.96
C VAL A 153 -13.17 3.52 13.27
N PRO A 154 -13.94 2.43 13.44
CA PRO A 154 -13.82 1.59 14.63
C PRO A 154 -12.46 0.89 14.66
N GLU A 155 -11.92 0.65 15.86
CA GLU A 155 -10.60 0.02 16.07
C GLU A 155 -10.49 -1.33 15.33
N SER A 156 -11.57 -2.11 15.30
CA SER A 156 -11.66 -3.38 14.57
C SER A 156 -11.50 -3.25 13.05
N ALA A 157 -11.53 -2.04 12.49
CA ALA A 157 -11.41 -1.76 11.08
C ALA A 157 -10.23 -0.88 10.69
N GLU A 158 -9.46 -0.33 11.64
CA GLU A 158 -8.34 0.57 11.35
C GLU A 158 -7.24 -0.07 10.48
N ASN A 159 -7.07 -1.39 10.61
CA ASN A 159 -6.10 -2.14 9.80
C ASN A 159 -6.53 -2.32 8.33
N TRP A 160 -7.82 -2.12 8.01
CA TRP A 160 -8.33 -2.39 6.66
C TRP A 160 -9.15 -1.28 6.02
N LEU A 161 -9.64 -0.29 6.76
CA LEU A 161 -10.40 0.84 6.24
C LEU A 161 -9.75 2.14 6.69
N LYS A 162 -9.24 2.91 5.74
CA LYS A 162 -8.64 4.23 5.96
C LYS A 162 -9.43 5.29 5.22
N PHE A 163 -9.27 6.55 5.62
CA PHE A 163 -9.96 7.64 4.95
C PHE A 163 -9.04 8.84 4.72
N GLU A 164 -9.37 9.60 3.68
CA GLU A 164 -8.80 10.90 3.36
C GLU A 164 -9.93 11.92 3.31
N LYS A 165 -9.84 12.93 4.19
CA LYS A 165 -10.85 13.98 4.31
C LYS A 165 -10.23 15.33 3.97
N PRO A 166 -10.70 16.03 2.93
CA PRO A 166 -10.27 17.40 2.65
C PRO A 166 -10.79 18.38 3.73
N ALA A 167 -10.17 19.55 3.82
CA ALA A 167 -10.64 20.62 4.69
C ALA A 167 -12.05 21.06 4.24
N VAL A 168 -12.91 21.36 5.22
CA VAL A 168 -14.24 21.91 4.94
C VAL A 168 -14.11 23.44 4.88
N GLU A 169 -14.36 24.02 3.72
CA GLU A 169 -14.31 25.47 3.53
C GLU A 169 -15.65 26.13 3.87
N PHE A 170 -15.61 27.10 4.80
CA PHE A 170 -16.79 27.84 5.28
C PHE A 170 -16.82 29.29 4.75
N ASP A 171 -16.62 29.47 3.45
CA ASP A 171 -16.53 30.78 2.76
C ASP A 171 -17.86 31.56 2.69
N ARG A 172 -18.96 30.98 3.19
CA ARG A 172 -20.34 31.38 2.87
C ARG A 172 -21.30 31.26 4.05
N GLY A 173 -20.79 31.39 5.27
CA GLY A 173 -21.56 31.22 6.51
C GLY A 173 -21.96 29.77 6.77
N ILE A 174 -23.08 29.54 7.45
CA ILE A 174 -23.57 28.22 7.92
C ILE A 174 -24.35 27.46 6.82
N ARG A 175 -24.22 27.88 5.56
CA ARG A 175 -24.85 27.18 4.42
C ARG A 175 -24.18 25.82 4.19
N PRO A 176 -24.94 24.71 4.15
CA PRO A 176 -24.37 23.39 3.91
C PRO A 176 -23.56 23.31 2.61
N ARG A 177 -22.47 22.56 2.67
CA ARG A 177 -21.51 22.23 1.63
C ARG A 177 -21.49 20.73 1.42
N GLU A 178 -21.16 20.31 0.22
CA GLU A 178 -20.85 18.92 -0.08
C GLU A 178 -19.32 18.77 0.00
N VAL A 179 -18.87 17.77 0.76
CA VAL A 179 -17.47 17.40 0.92
C VAL A 179 -17.35 15.93 0.61
N THR A 180 -16.38 15.55 -0.21
CA THR A 180 -16.10 14.16 -0.53
C THR A 180 -15.06 13.61 0.43
N VAL A 181 -15.41 12.57 1.19
CA VAL A 181 -14.46 11.78 1.98
C VAL A 181 -14.15 10.52 1.19
N ARG A 182 -12.86 10.30 0.88
CA ARG A 182 -12.41 9.09 0.21
C ARG A 182 -12.08 8.03 1.24
N PHE A 183 -12.61 6.83 1.07
CA PHE A 183 -12.26 5.66 1.87
C PHE A 183 -11.42 4.71 1.03
N ASN A 184 -10.26 4.31 1.55
CA ASN A 184 -9.37 3.32 0.97
C ASN A 184 -9.46 2.03 1.79
N TRP A 185 -9.47 0.86 1.14
CA TRP A 185 -9.64 -0.42 1.83
C TRP A 185 -8.58 -1.47 1.48
N ASN A 186 -8.26 -2.37 2.42
CA ASN A 186 -7.36 -3.52 2.20
C ASN A 186 -8.15 -4.79 1.87
N ILE A 187 -7.48 -5.77 1.26
CA ILE A 187 -8.09 -7.07 0.91
C ILE A 187 -8.63 -7.76 2.17
N ASN A 188 -9.80 -8.40 2.03
CA ASN A 188 -10.27 -9.38 2.99
C ASN A 188 -10.02 -10.78 2.46
N SER A 189 -8.99 -11.45 2.99
CA SER A 189 -8.65 -12.83 2.65
C SER A 189 -9.34 -13.86 3.55
N GLN A 190 -10.15 -13.41 4.51
CA GLN A 190 -10.84 -14.28 5.46
C GLN A 190 -12.18 -14.76 4.90
N PRO A 191 -12.65 -15.96 5.26
CA PRO A 191 -13.95 -16.50 4.82
C PRO A 191 -15.15 -15.87 5.54
N ASN A 192 -14.94 -14.78 6.28
CA ASN A 192 -16.00 -14.05 6.97
C ASN A 192 -16.06 -12.62 6.44
N PRO A 193 -17.26 -12.07 6.21
CA PRO A 193 -17.40 -10.66 5.89
C PRO A 193 -17.00 -9.83 7.11
N ARG A 194 -16.55 -8.60 6.87
CA ARG A 194 -16.23 -7.64 7.94
C ARG A 194 -16.97 -6.34 7.72
N ILE A 195 -17.38 -5.72 8.82
CA ILE A 195 -18.25 -4.56 8.84
C ILE A 195 -17.58 -3.46 9.68
N ALA A 196 -17.60 -2.23 9.17
CA ALA A 196 -17.19 -1.04 9.90
C ALA A 196 -18.36 -0.06 10.00
N ASP A 197 -18.75 0.30 11.22
CA ASP A 197 -19.68 1.40 11.51
C ASP A 197 -18.86 2.67 11.76
N VAL A 198 -18.70 3.48 10.70
CA VAL A 198 -17.94 4.72 10.71
C VAL A 198 -18.84 5.85 11.21
N THR A 199 -18.39 6.50 12.29
CA THR A 199 -19.13 7.59 12.92
C THR A 199 -18.51 8.94 12.57
N PHE A 200 -19.36 9.96 12.47
CA PHE A 200 -18.95 11.34 12.19
C PHE A 200 -19.31 12.23 13.36
N THR A 201 -18.37 12.93 13.99
CA THR A 201 -18.66 13.74 15.18
C THR A 201 -18.34 15.20 14.91
N SER A 202 -19.26 16.11 15.22
CA SER A 202 -19.01 17.55 15.09
C SER A 202 -17.80 17.98 15.94
N LYS A 203 -16.94 18.83 15.38
CA LYS A 203 -15.85 19.49 16.14
C LYS A 203 -16.35 20.65 16.99
N LYS A 204 -17.52 21.21 16.63
CA LYS A 204 -18.18 22.27 17.38
C LYS A 204 -19.23 21.67 18.28
N GLU A 205 -19.37 22.20 19.49
CA GLU A 205 -20.47 21.83 20.39
C GLU A 205 -21.78 22.46 19.88
N VAL A 206 -22.49 21.72 19.03
CA VAL A 206 -23.77 22.11 18.42
C VAL A 206 -24.71 20.92 18.38
N GLU A 207 -26.01 21.21 18.43
CA GLU A 207 -27.05 20.22 18.18
C GLU A 207 -27.17 19.96 16.68
N LEU A 208 -27.04 18.70 16.27
CA LEU A 208 -27.17 18.29 14.87
C LEU A 208 -28.61 17.85 14.58
N ALA A 209 -29.30 18.55 13.69
CA ALA A 209 -30.64 18.18 13.23
C ALA A 209 -30.64 16.91 12.36
N ARG A 210 -29.49 16.57 11.77
CA ARG A 210 -29.24 15.30 11.09
C ARG A 210 -27.80 14.86 11.34
N HIS A 211 -27.65 13.61 11.74
CA HIS A 211 -26.37 12.99 12.11
C HIS A 211 -26.41 11.54 11.65
N ASP A 212 -25.76 11.25 10.52
CA ASP A 212 -25.72 9.90 9.95
C ASP A 212 -24.39 9.21 10.26
N ASN A 213 -24.41 7.88 10.30
CA ASN A 213 -23.24 7.01 10.29
C ASN A 213 -23.14 6.26 8.95
N LEU A 214 -21.94 5.82 8.59
CA LEU A 214 -21.68 5.03 7.40
C LEU A 214 -21.34 3.58 7.78
N VAL A 215 -22.13 2.63 7.28
CA VAL A 215 -21.85 1.20 7.40
C VAL A 215 -21.12 0.73 6.16
N VAL A 216 -19.88 0.28 6.32
CA VAL A 216 -19.07 -0.30 5.25
C VAL A 216 -18.98 -1.80 5.45
N THR A 217 -19.51 -2.57 4.50
CA THR A 217 -19.42 -4.03 4.49
C THR A 217 -18.43 -4.49 3.43
N GLN A 218 -17.43 -5.25 3.82
CA GLN A 218 -16.55 -5.94 2.89
C GLN A 218 -16.88 -7.43 2.84
N GLN A 219 -17.05 -7.94 1.62
CA GLN A 219 -17.36 -9.35 1.39
C GLN A 219 -16.24 -10.29 1.88
N ALA A 220 -16.61 -11.54 2.14
CA ALA A 220 -15.70 -12.62 2.48
C ALA A 220 -14.91 -13.10 1.26
N ALA A 221 -13.70 -13.64 1.49
CA ALA A 221 -13.02 -14.48 0.50
C ALA A 221 -13.62 -15.89 0.47
N GLU A 222 -13.33 -16.62 -0.60
CA GLU A 222 -13.59 -18.07 -0.61
C GLU A 222 -12.72 -18.76 0.46
N PRO A 223 -13.28 -19.72 1.22
CA PRO A 223 -12.52 -20.44 2.23
C PRO A 223 -11.44 -21.30 1.58
N ILE A 224 -10.25 -21.29 2.17
CA ILE A 224 -9.13 -22.15 1.79
C ILE A 224 -9.09 -23.32 2.77
N GLU A 225 -9.35 -24.52 2.26
CA GLU A 225 -9.31 -25.74 3.07
C GLU A 225 -7.85 -26.13 3.38
N GLU A 226 -7.40 -25.83 4.59
CA GLU A 226 -6.08 -26.22 5.08
C GLU A 226 -5.87 -27.73 4.93
N ASN A 227 -4.64 -28.20 4.73
CA ASN A 227 -4.43 -29.65 4.78
C ASN A 227 -4.60 -30.34 3.42
N THR A 228 -5.06 -29.64 2.39
CA THR A 228 -5.60 -30.28 1.18
C THR A 228 -5.06 -29.76 -0.13
N ARG A 229 -5.12 -30.62 -1.15
CA ARG A 229 -4.75 -30.29 -2.54
C ARG A 229 -5.65 -29.19 -3.11
N GLY A 230 -6.93 -29.19 -2.74
CA GLY A 230 -7.89 -28.16 -3.14
C GLY A 230 -7.52 -26.80 -2.54
N GLY A 231 -7.23 -26.75 -1.24
CA GLY A 231 -6.76 -25.55 -0.57
C GLY A 231 -5.49 -24.98 -1.17
N ASP A 232 -4.50 -25.82 -1.49
CA ASP A 232 -3.27 -25.38 -2.16
C ASP A 232 -3.57 -24.67 -3.49
N SER A 233 -4.47 -25.24 -4.32
CA SER A 233 -4.81 -24.65 -5.61
C SER A 233 -5.44 -23.26 -5.46
N ILE A 234 -6.33 -23.08 -4.49
CA ILE A 234 -6.97 -21.80 -4.20
C ILE A 234 -5.94 -20.81 -3.62
N ALA A 235 -5.06 -21.27 -2.73
CA ALA A 235 -3.99 -20.45 -2.16
C ALA A 235 -3.05 -19.93 -3.24
N LEU A 236 -2.58 -20.80 -4.14
CA LEU A 236 -1.73 -20.42 -5.27
C LEU A 236 -2.40 -19.36 -6.16
N LEU A 237 -3.65 -19.58 -6.57
CA LEU A 237 -4.40 -18.63 -7.39
C LEU A 237 -4.63 -17.28 -6.67
N ALA A 238 -4.92 -17.31 -5.37
CA ALA A 238 -5.09 -16.12 -4.57
C ALA A 238 -3.79 -15.34 -4.40
N ILE A 239 -2.65 -16.02 -4.17
CA ILE A 239 -1.32 -15.38 -4.12
C ILE A 239 -0.99 -14.75 -5.46
N ALA A 240 -1.17 -15.49 -6.58
CA ALA A 240 -0.95 -14.98 -7.92
C ALA A 240 -1.78 -13.72 -8.21
N ARG A 241 -3.06 -13.74 -7.85
CA ARG A 241 -3.97 -12.60 -7.99
C ARG A 241 -3.56 -11.41 -7.12
N THR A 242 -3.15 -11.64 -5.88
CA THR A 242 -2.72 -10.56 -4.96
C THR A 242 -1.41 -9.94 -5.40
N LEU A 243 -0.47 -10.74 -5.90
CA LEU A 243 0.79 -10.25 -6.44
C LEU A 243 0.64 -9.62 -7.84
N GLU A 244 -0.51 -9.81 -8.49
CA GLU A 244 -0.76 -9.42 -9.88
C GLU A 244 0.26 -10.09 -10.84
N THR A 245 0.52 -11.39 -10.62
CA THR A 245 1.41 -12.17 -11.49
C THR A 245 0.74 -12.50 -12.83
N ILE A 246 1.54 -12.59 -13.89
CA ILE A 246 1.10 -13.19 -15.16
C ILE A 246 1.24 -14.72 -15.02
N ALA A 247 0.44 -15.34 -14.17
CA ALA A 247 0.38 -16.80 -14.07
C ALA A 247 -0.51 -17.35 -15.21
N SER A 248 -0.04 -18.40 -15.88
CA SER A 248 -0.75 -19.13 -16.94
C SER A 248 -1.79 -20.13 -16.42
N TRP A 249 -2.02 -20.17 -15.10
CA TRP A 249 -2.89 -21.14 -14.45
C TRP A 249 -4.35 -20.85 -14.78
N GLU A 250 -4.85 -21.43 -15.87
CA GLU A 250 -6.21 -21.22 -16.36
C GLU A 250 -7.26 -21.99 -15.56
N ASN A 251 -8.51 -21.50 -15.64
CA ASN A 251 -9.65 -22.11 -14.97
C ASN A 251 -9.97 -23.50 -15.54
N GLY A 252 -9.59 -24.54 -14.80
CA GLY A 252 -9.93 -25.94 -15.07
C GLY A 252 -8.72 -26.85 -15.31
N GLU A 253 -7.51 -26.29 -15.40
CA GLU A 253 -6.31 -27.08 -15.52
C GLU A 253 -5.88 -27.69 -14.18
N ARG A 254 -5.36 -28.91 -14.22
CA ARG A 254 -4.83 -29.59 -13.02
C ARG A 254 -3.51 -28.94 -12.60
N MET A 255 -3.29 -28.77 -11.30
CA MET A 255 -2.03 -28.24 -10.75
C MET A 255 -0.77 -28.99 -11.23
N ASP A 256 -0.91 -30.25 -11.64
CA ASP A 256 0.19 -31.06 -12.18
C ASP A 256 0.77 -30.47 -13.49
N ASN A 257 0.00 -29.65 -14.20
CA ASN A 257 0.38 -28.99 -15.44
C ASN A 257 0.73 -27.51 -15.25
N TRP A 258 0.62 -26.97 -14.04
CA TRP A 258 0.84 -25.56 -13.80
C TRP A 258 2.33 -25.23 -13.89
N ASP A 259 2.68 -24.28 -14.75
CA ASP A 259 4.04 -23.77 -14.83
C ASP A 259 4.51 -23.30 -13.46
N ASN A 260 5.78 -23.60 -13.12
CA ASN A 260 6.41 -23.19 -11.87
C ASN A 260 5.78 -23.79 -10.60
N VAL A 261 5.04 -24.91 -10.72
CA VAL A 261 4.52 -25.67 -9.60
C VAL A 261 5.02 -27.12 -9.70
N ILE A 262 5.50 -27.68 -8.58
CA ILE A 262 5.80 -29.11 -8.47
C ILE A 262 5.01 -29.64 -7.29
N LEU A 263 4.33 -30.77 -7.49
CA LEU A 263 3.58 -31.45 -6.45
C LEU A 263 4.39 -32.62 -5.87
N TRP A 264 4.05 -33.01 -4.66
CA TRP A 264 4.61 -34.20 -4.02
C TRP A 264 4.12 -35.49 -4.68
N GLU A 265 5.08 -36.34 -5.07
CA GLU A 265 4.84 -37.68 -5.60
C GLU A 265 5.54 -38.75 -4.76
N GLU A 266 5.02 -39.97 -4.84
CA GLU A 266 5.60 -41.12 -4.13
C GLU A 266 7.02 -41.42 -4.65
N GLY A 267 7.96 -41.60 -3.73
CA GLY A 267 9.38 -41.80 -4.04
C GLY A 267 10.25 -40.53 -3.91
N MET A 268 9.65 -39.34 -3.83
CA MET A 268 10.41 -38.11 -3.55
C MET A 268 10.96 -38.08 -2.12
N GLU A 269 12.17 -37.55 -1.93
CA GLU A 269 12.75 -37.34 -0.60
C GLU A 269 11.84 -36.44 0.26
N GLY A 270 11.46 -36.91 1.46
CA GLY A 270 10.56 -36.18 2.37
C GLY A 270 9.08 -36.31 2.05
N TYR A 271 8.70 -37.17 1.08
CA TYR A 271 7.31 -37.53 0.81
C TYR A 271 6.66 -38.26 1.99
N THR A 272 5.38 -37.96 2.23
CA THR A 272 4.49 -38.76 3.08
C THR A 272 3.13 -38.91 2.38
N PRO A 273 2.31 -39.94 2.71
CA PRO A 273 0.99 -40.11 2.10
C PRO A 273 0.08 -38.88 2.21
N GLU A 274 0.19 -38.10 3.29
CA GLU A 274 -0.59 -36.88 3.53
C GLU A 274 -0.19 -35.72 2.60
N LYS A 275 1.04 -35.75 2.07
CA LYS A 275 1.54 -34.78 1.10
C LYS A 275 1.13 -35.10 -0.33
N LYS A 276 0.60 -36.29 -0.62
CA LYS A 276 0.32 -36.74 -2.00
C LYS A 276 -0.46 -35.70 -2.82
N GLY A 277 0.16 -35.22 -3.90
CA GLY A 277 -0.42 -34.23 -4.80
C GLY A 277 -0.60 -32.82 -4.21
N ARG A 278 -0.04 -32.55 -3.02
CA ARG A 278 0.08 -31.22 -2.42
C ARG A 278 1.27 -30.47 -3.02
N VAL A 279 1.28 -29.15 -2.91
CA VAL A 279 2.37 -28.31 -3.43
C VAL A 279 3.66 -28.59 -2.67
N LYS A 280 4.69 -29.04 -3.40
CA LYS A 280 6.08 -29.15 -2.92
C LYS A 280 6.84 -27.86 -3.20
N TYR A 281 6.70 -27.34 -4.41
CA TYR A 281 7.37 -26.14 -4.89
C TYR A 281 6.37 -25.23 -5.60
N ALA A 282 6.48 -23.93 -5.37
CA ALA A 282 5.84 -22.93 -6.19
C ALA A 282 6.74 -21.70 -6.38
N ARG A 283 6.78 -21.19 -7.62
CA ARG A 283 7.46 -19.93 -7.94
C ARG A 283 6.51 -18.90 -8.53
N PHE A 284 6.51 -17.73 -7.90
CA PHE A 284 5.86 -16.52 -8.37
C PHE A 284 6.92 -15.61 -8.97
N PHE A 285 6.78 -15.28 -10.25
CA PHE A 285 7.78 -14.55 -11.02
C PHE A 285 7.15 -13.39 -11.79
N MET A 286 7.92 -12.31 -12.02
CA MET A 286 7.53 -11.14 -12.81
C MET A 286 6.21 -10.50 -12.36
N PHE A 287 6.17 -10.09 -11.10
CA PHE A 287 5.01 -9.42 -10.53
C PHE A 287 5.35 -8.03 -9.99
N ASN A 288 4.32 -7.21 -9.80
CA ASN A 288 4.48 -5.87 -9.24
C ASN A 288 3.55 -5.69 -8.03
N THR A 289 4.12 -5.87 -6.85
CA THR A 289 3.40 -5.67 -5.59
C THR A 289 3.77 -4.34 -4.91
N LYS A 290 2.83 -3.82 -4.12
CA LYS A 290 3.05 -2.75 -3.14
C LYS A 290 2.81 -3.24 -1.70
N GLU A 291 2.65 -4.54 -1.54
CA GLU A 291 2.24 -5.20 -0.30
C GLU A 291 3.23 -6.31 0.05
N GLU A 292 3.26 -6.68 1.34
CA GLU A 292 4.05 -7.79 1.88
C GLU A 292 3.61 -9.14 1.28
N LEU A 293 4.22 -10.26 1.69
CA LEU A 293 3.79 -11.56 1.18
C LEU A 293 2.32 -11.81 1.53
N PRO A 294 1.48 -12.31 0.58
CA PRO A 294 0.05 -12.41 0.79
C PRO A 294 -0.35 -13.33 1.95
N PHE A 295 -1.53 -13.06 2.53
CA PHE A 295 -2.15 -13.88 3.57
C PHE A 295 -2.17 -15.36 3.22
N GLU A 296 -2.47 -15.68 1.97
CA GLU A 296 -2.74 -17.04 1.52
C GLU A 296 -1.48 -17.93 1.50
N VAL A 297 -0.28 -17.34 1.59
CA VAL A 297 0.98 -18.08 1.71
C VAL A 297 0.94 -19.08 2.85
N GLN A 298 0.30 -18.73 3.98
CA GLN A 298 0.25 -19.60 5.16
C GLN A 298 -0.43 -20.97 4.93
N TYR A 299 -1.20 -21.12 3.85
CA TYR A 299 -1.93 -22.36 3.55
C TYR A 299 -1.10 -23.39 2.77
N LEU A 300 0.06 -23.01 2.24
CA LEU A 300 0.97 -23.91 1.51
C LEU A 300 1.79 -24.79 2.49
N THR A 301 1.09 -25.48 3.39
CA THR A 301 1.66 -26.20 4.54
C THR A 301 2.48 -27.43 4.18
N ALA A 302 2.34 -27.93 2.95
CA ALA A 302 3.16 -29.01 2.43
C ALA A 302 4.39 -28.51 1.66
N ALA A 303 4.51 -27.20 1.39
CA ALA A 303 5.58 -26.65 0.57
C ALA A 303 6.95 -26.84 1.26
N ASP A 304 7.87 -27.36 0.47
CA ASP A 304 9.29 -27.54 0.80
C ASP A 304 10.10 -26.33 0.35
N GLU A 305 9.68 -25.73 -0.77
CA GLU A 305 10.33 -24.59 -1.40
C GLU A 305 9.31 -23.58 -1.92
N LEU A 306 9.55 -22.30 -1.64
CA LEU A 306 8.79 -21.19 -2.21
C LEU A 306 9.73 -20.14 -2.78
N SER A 307 9.38 -19.61 -3.95
CA SER A 307 10.16 -18.57 -4.62
C SER A 307 9.28 -17.39 -5.02
N PHE A 308 9.61 -16.22 -4.50
CA PHE A 308 9.01 -14.94 -4.84
C PHE A 308 10.07 -14.08 -5.49
N TYR A 309 10.05 -14.01 -6.82
CA TYR A 309 11.01 -13.22 -7.58
C TYR A 309 10.27 -12.14 -8.38
N SER A 310 10.35 -10.92 -7.90
CA SER A 310 9.89 -9.75 -8.67
C SER A 310 11.07 -9.21 -9.49
N ASN A 311 10.81 -8.29 -10.40
CA ASN A 311 11.86 -7.49 -11.07
C ASN A 311 11.38 -6.05 -11.33
N VAL A 312 10.28 -5.66 -10.69
CA VAL A 312 9.62 -4.38 -10.96
C VAL A 312 9.85 -3.42 -9.80
N ASN A 313 10.69 -2.42 -10.04
CA ASN A 313 10.90 -1.26 -9.17
C ASN A 313 11.13 -1.60 -7.69
N ALA A 314 11.83 -2.71 -7.39
CA ALA A 314 12.13 -3.14 -6.01
C ALA A 314 12.77 -2.01 -5.20
N PHE A 315 13.67 -1.25 -5.81
CA PHE A 315 14.38 -0.12 -5.21
C PHE A 315 13.49 1.04 -4.71
N LEU A 316 12.23 1.13 -5.16
CA LEU A 316 11.27 2.16 -4.73
C LEU A 316 10.44 1.75 -3.50
N LYS A 317 10.64 0.54 -2.98
CA LYS A 317 9.75 -0.08 -1.97
C LYS A 317 10.44 -0.21 -0.61
N ASP A 318 9.64 -0.19 0.45
CA ASP A 318 10.07 -0.38 1.84
C ASP A 318 9.21 -1.49 2.49
N LEU A 319 9.34 -2.72 2.01
CA LEU A 319 8.49 -3.83 2.43
C LEU A 319 9.16 -4.70 3.51
N THR A 320 8.34 -5.44 4.25
CA THR A 320 8.78 -6.57 5.07
C THR A 320 8.22 -7.87 4.49
N THR A 321 8.63 -9.01 5.01
CA THR A 321 8.07 -10.31 4.59
C THR A 321 6.61 -10.49 5.00
N GLY A 322 6.14 -9.74 6.00
CA GLY A 322 4.88 -10.00 6.70
C GLY A 322 4.92 -11.27 7.55
N GLU A 323 3.89 -11.49 8.35
CA GLU A 323 3.84 -12.58 9.32
C GLU A 323 3.53 -13.96 8.70
N TYR A 324 2.89 -14.01 7.53
CA TYR A 324 2.26 -15.24 7.05
C TYR A 324 3.25 -16.31 6.59
N ILE A 325 4.37 -15.91 6.00
CA ILE A 325 5.44 -16.85 5.62
C ILE A 325 6.02 -17.56 6.86
N THR A 326 6.03 -16.91 8.02
CA THR A 326 6.61 -17.45 9.26
C THR A 326 5.85 -18.64 9.82
N LYS A 327 4.60 -18.85 9.37
CA LYS A 327 3.77 -20.01 9.74
C LYS A 327 4.23 -21.29 9.03
N LEU A 328 4.96 -21.19 7.93
CA LEU A 328 5.44 -22.32 7.14
C LEU A 328 6.76 -22.88 7.69
N THR A 329 6.75 -23.30 8.95
CA THR A 329 7.94 -23.76 9.69
C THR A 329 8.62 -25.00 9.07
N GLN A 330 7.95 -25.70 8.16
CA GLN A 330 8.49 -26.85 7.43
C GLN A 330 9.39 -26.48 6.25
N LEU A 331 9.40 -25.22 5.78
CA LEU A 331 10.16 -24.81 4.60
C LEU A 331 11.66 -25.12 4.74
N ARG A 332 12.25 -25.70 3.69
CA ARG A 332 13.69 -25.94 3.56
C ARG A 332 14.36 -24.90 2.66
N ARG A 333 13.64 -24.36 1.67
CA ARG A 333 14.22 -23.43 0.70
C ARG A 333 13.31 -22.23 0.47
N LEU A 334 13.86 -21.03 0.58
CA LEU A 334 13.10 -19.80 0.40
C LEU A 334 13.89 -18.79 -0.43
N THR A 335 13.27 -18.31 -1.51
CA THR A 335 13.74 -17.16 -2.27
C THR A 335 12.73 -16.02 -2.15
N ILE A 336 13.17 -14.86 -1.70
CA ILE A 336 12.43 -13.60 -1.81
C ILE A 336 13.38 -12.57 -2.41
N SER A 337 13.40 -12.47 -3.73
CA SER A 337 14.37 -11.67 -4.47
C SER A 337 13.69 -10.56 -5.27
N ALA A 338 14.34 -9.39 -5.33
CA ALA A 338 13.81 -8.21 -6.02
C ALA A 338 12.36 -7.85 -5.63
N TYR A 339 12.04 -8.06 -4.36
CA TYR A 339 10.74 -7.76 -3.76
C TYR A 339 10.70 -6.32 -3.19
N GLY A 340 11.88 -5.81 -2.80
CA GLY A 340 12.04 -4.50 -2.18
C GLY A 340 11.97 -4.55 -0.66
N LEU A 341 12.45 -5.65 -0.07
CA LEU A 341 12.51 -5.83 1.38
C LEU A 341 13.56 -4.91 2.02
N VAL A 342 13.22 -4.34 3.17
CA VAL A 342 14.17 -3.60 4.04
C VAL A 342 14.42 -4.29 5.37
N SER A 343 13.48 -5.16 5.79
CA SER A 343 13.55 -5.94 7.02
C SER A 343 12.78 -7.26 6.85
N LEU A 344 12.94 -8.14 7.82
CA LEU A 344 12.17 -9.38 7.96
C LEU A 344 11.10 -9.18 9.05
N ASP A 345 10.03 -9.98 9.01
CA ASP A 345 9.11 -10.04 10.14
C ASP A 345 9.82 -10.55 11.40
N LYS A 346 9.43 -10.05 12.58
CA LYS A 346 10.07 -10.42 13.85
C LYS A 346 10.02 -11.92 14.17
N ASN A 347 9.05 -12.65 13.61
CA ASN A 347 8.89 -14.09 13.80
C ASN A 347 9.58 -14.91 12.69
N PHE A 348 10.36 -14.29 11.80
CA PHE A 348 11.04 -15.00 10.71
C PHE A 348 11.99 -16.11 11.21
N THR A 349 12.45 -15.99 12.47
CA THR A 349 13.21 -17.02 13.20
C THR A 349 12.45 -18.33 13.46
N ALA A 350 11.15 -18.38 13.18
CA ALA A 350 10.36 -19.60 13.22
C ALA A 350 10.73 -20.60 12.11
N LEU A 351 11.35 -20.14 11.01
CA LEU A 351 11.73 -20.95 9.85
C LEU A 351 13.04 -21.72 10.06
N LYS A 352 13.14 -22.45 11.17
CA LYS A 352 14.37 -23.13 11.62
C LYS A 352 14.86 -24.27 10.71
N ASN A 353 14.00 -24.73 9.80
CA ASN A 353 14.30 -25.80 8.87
C ASN A 353 14.93 -25.31 7.56
N LEU A 354 15.08 -24.00 7.37
CA LEU A 354 15.71 -23.46 6.16
C LEU A 354 17.15 -23.94 6.01
N GLU A 355 17.44 -24.47 4.84
CA GLU A 355 18.74 -24.90 4.33
C GLU A 355 19.26 -23.92 3.26
N TYR A 356 18.34 -23.24 2.57
CA TYR A 356 18.63 -22.26 1.54
C TYR A 356 17.78 -20.99 1.73
N LEU A 357 18.44 -19.83 1.78
CA LEU A 357 17.79 -18.53 1.85
C LEU A 357 18.41 -17.55 0.85
N ASP A 358 17.59 -17.08 -0.08
CA ASP A 358 17.95 -16.02 -1.03
C ASP A 358 17.11 -14.76 -0.79
N LEU A 359 17.78 -13.70 -0.37
CA LEU A 359 17.27 -12.36 -0.14
C LEU A 359 17.95 -11.32 -1.05
N SER A 360 18.50 -11.78 -2.18
CA SER A 360 19.20 -10.92 -3.14
C SER A 360 18.30 -9.88 -3.80
N SER A 361 18.89 -8.81 -4.30
CA SER A 361 18.19 -7.77 -5.05
C SER A 361 17.09 -7.04 -4.25
N ASN A 362 17.13 -7.06 -2.92
CA ASN A 362 16.25 -6.26 -2.06
C ASN A 362 16.95 -4.93 -1.66
N ASN A 363 16.57 -4.35 -0.53
CA ASN A 363 17.00 -3.02 -0.10
C ASN A 363 17.54 -2.99 1.34
N PHE A 364 18.07 -4.11 1.84
CA PHE A 364 18.56 -4.20 3.22
C PHE A 364 19.73 -3.22 3.47
N GLN A 365 19.62 -2.39 4.51
CA GLN A 365 20.70 -1.50 4.96
C GLN A 365 21.80 -2.25 5.71
N LYS A 366 21.47 -3.39 6.32
CA LYS A 366 22.33 -4.22 7.15
C LYS A 366 21.87 -5.67 7.03
N VAL A 367 22.75 -6.64 7.30
CA VAL A 367 22.33 -8.03 7.43
C VAL A 367 21.45 -8.15 8.69
N PRO A 368 20.19 -8.60 8.59
CA PRO A 368 19.30 -8.74 9.75
C PRO A 368 19.94 -9.60 10.85
N GLU A 369 19.79 -9.18 12.11
CA GLU A 369 20.34 -9.90 13.28
C GLU A 369 19.66 -11.27 13.47
N GLU A 370 18.43 -11.41 12.95
CA GLU A 370 17.69 -12.67 12.91
C GLU A 370 18.46 -13.76 12.15
N ILE A 371 19.22 -13.40 11.10
CA ILE A 371 19.95 -14.34 10.24
C ILE A 371 21.25 -14.74 10.93
N ASN A 372 21.23 -15.80 11.73
CA ASN A 372 22.41 -16.33 12.42
C ASN A 372 22.30 -17.86 12.63
N PRO A 373 23.41 -18.56 12.97
CA PRO A 373 23.41 -20.02 13.15
C PRO A 373 22.46 -20.55 14.23
N THR A 374 22.20 -19.77 15.28
CA THR A 374 21.30 -20.17 16.38
C THR A 374 19.85 -20.22 15.91
N ASN A 375 19.43 -19.23 15.12
CA ASN A 375 18.07 -19.15 14.58
C ASN A 375 17.87 -20.08 13.38
N PHE A 376 18.91 -20.29 12.57
CA PHE A 376 18.87 -21.10 11.35
C PHE A 376 19.93 -22.22 11.34
N PRO A 377 19.82 -23.21 12.25
CA PRO A 377 20.86 -24.21 12.46
C PRO A 377 21.10 -25.15 11.27
N LYS A 378 20.18 -25.18 10.30
CA LYS A 378 20.27 -25.99 9.09
C LYS A 378 20.71 -25.21 7.85
N LEU A 379 20.84 -23.89 7.95
CA LEU A 379 21.13 -23.06 6.77
C LEU A 379 22.54 -23.37 6.26
N ARG A 380 22.61 -23.63 4.96
CA ARG A 380 23.86 -23.90 4.23
C ARG A 380 24.12 -22.88 3.13
N THR A 381 23.07 -22.27 2.58
CA THR A 381 23.20 -21.23 1.55
C THR A 381 22.52 -19.94 1.99
N LEU A 382 23.29 -18.85 1.99
CA LEU A 382 22.79 -17.49 2.18
C LEU A 382 23.20 -16.60 1.01
N ASN A 383 22.21 -16.02 0.33
CA ASN A 383 22.43 -15.02 -0.70
C ASN A 383 21.80 -13.67 -0.29
N MET A 384 22.64 -12.66 -0.14
CA MET A 384 22.25 -11.27 0.12
C MET A 384 22.93 -10.30 -0.86
N GLY A 385 23.25 -10.77 -2.07
CA GLY A 385 23.82 -9.92 -3.10
C GLY A 385 22.85 -8.85 -3.61
N ALA A 386 23.39 -7.77 -4.20
CA ALA A 386 22.63 -6.75 -4.92
C ALA A 386 21.57 -6.00 -4.08
N ASN A 387 21.80 -5.75 -2.80
CA ASN A 387 20.80 -5.10 -1.93
C ASN A 387 20.70 -3.57 -2.08
N THR A 388 21.17 -3.02 -3.21
CA THR A 388 21.28 -1.58 -3.45
C THR A 388 20.05 -1.02 -4.13
N ARG A 389 19.64 0.20 -3.75
CA ARG A 389 18.55 0.93 -4.42
C ARG A 389 19.01 1.78 -5.59
N LYS A 390 20.24 2.25 -5.51
CA LYS A 390 20.90 3.14 -6.46
C LYS A 390 22.35 2.71 -6.56
N ASN A 391 22.97 2.92 -7.71
CA ASN A 391 24.41 2.79 -7.87
C ASN A 391 25.10 4.08 -7.40
N ILE A 392 25.83 4.02 -6.30
CA ILE A 392 26.60 5.12 -5.72
C ILE A 392 28.08 4.73 -5.82
N TYR A 393 28.80 5.42 -6.70
CA TYR A 393 30.19 5.11 -6.94
C TYR A 393 31.13 5.68 -5.86
N ASP A 394 30.84 6.87 -5.31
CA ASP A 394 31.65 7.53 -4.28
C ASP A 394 30.82 7.77 -3.02
N LEU A 395 30.95 6.91 -2.01
CA LEU A 395 30.18 7.01 -0.76
C LEU A 395 30.60 8.23 0.09
N SER A 396 31.82 8.75 -0.06
CA SER A 396 32.30 9.91 0.72
C SER A 396 31.65 11.23 0.32
N ASN A 397 30.98 11.28 -0.83
CA ASN A 397 30.41 12.49 -1.40
C ASN A 397 28.90 12.36 -1.70
N THR A 398 28.24 11.31 -1.18
CA THR A 398 26.80 11.13 -1.36
C THR A 398 26.01 11.85 -0.26
N ILE A 399 24.90 12.48 -0.64
CA ILE A 399 23.89 13.00 0.30
C ILE A 399 22.68 12.06 0.42
N GLU A 400 22.67 11.00 -0.37
CA GLU A 400 21.60 10.01 -0.37
C GLU A 400 21.57 9.29 0.98
N THR A 401 20.38 8.93 1.43
CA THR A 401 20.17 8.09 2.63
C THR A 401 19.25 6.94 2.24
N ASN A 402 19.19 5.90 3.09
CA ASN A 402 18.35 4.73 2.87
C ASN A 402 18.64 4.01 1.52
N TYR A 403 19.85 4.07 0.97
CA TYR A 403 20.18 3.50 -0.35
C TYR A 403 20.49 2.00 -0.36
N GLY A 404 20.43 1.34 0.80
CA GLY A 404 20.55 -0.11 0.92
C GLY A 404 22.00 -0.56 0.80
N GLY A 405 22.20 -1.79 0.36
CA GLY A 405 23.51 -2.34 0.03
C GLY A 405 24.32 -2.73 1.26
N LEU A 406 23.69 -3.06 2.39
CA LEU A 406 24.39 -3.43 3.62
C LEU A 406 25.34 -2.32 4.14
N VAL A 407 25.10 -1.05 3.76
CA VAL A 407 26.01 0.06 4.06
C VAL A 407 26.12 0.41 5.54
N GLU A 408 25.12 0.04 6.35
CA GLU A 408 25.11 0.29 7.80
C GLU A 408 25.94 -0.75 8.58
N GLU A 409 26.48 -1.78 7.91
CA GLU A 409 27.46 -2.68 8.53
C GLU A 409 28.72 -1.90 8.94
N GLN A 410 29.14 -2.09 10.19
CA GLN A 410 30.34 -1.47 10.76
C GLN A 410 31.59 -2.25 10.35
N GLY A 411 31.85 -2.30 9.03
CA GLY A 411 32.86 -3.15 8.42
C GLY A 411 32.29 -4.46 7.86
N PHE A 412 33.15 -5.37 7.41
CA PHE A 412 32.70 -6.67 6.91
C PHE A 412 32.07 -7.52 8.05
N PRO A 413 30.89 -8.14 7.85
CA PRO A 413 30.16 -8.85 8.90
C PRO A 413 30.84 -10.18 9.27
N ARG A 414 31.83 -10.13 10.17
CA ARG A 414 32.63 -11.28 10.64
C ARG A 414 31.78 -12.50 11.01
N ARG A 415 30.62 -12.29 11.66
CA ARG A 415 29.69 -13.36 12.06
C ARG A 415 29.23 -14.27 10.90
N LEU A 416 29.27 -13.79 9.66
CA LEU A 416 28.86 -14.58 8.48
C LEU A 416 29.96 -15.51 7.98
N ILE A 417 31.24 -15.20 8.23
CA ILE A 417 32.38 -16.06 7.84
C ILE A 417 32.83 -16.98 8.99
N GLU A 418 32.33 -16.72 10.20
CA GLU A 418 32.37 -17.67 11.31
C GLU A 418 31.31 -18.78 11.15
N TRP A 419 30.33 -18.56 10.27
CA TRP A 419 29.29 -19.53 9.94
C TRP A 419 29.80 -20.49 8.87
N ASP A 420 29.81 -21.79 9.19
CA ASP A 420 30.15 -22.87 8.27
C ASP A 420 29.04 -23.13 7.22
N LEU A 421 28.87 -22.16 6.31
CA LEU A 421 27.97 -22.21 5.17
C LEU A 421 28.63 -22.88 3.97
N ASP A 422 27.86 -23.61 3.16
CA ASP A 422 28.32 -24.12 1.87
C ASP A 422 28.43 -22.98 0.83
N THR A 423 27.57 -21.97 0.94
CA THR A 423 27.51 -20.84 0.02
C THR A 423 27.16 -19.52 0.72
N LEU A 424 28.00 -18.51 0.53
CA LEU A 424 27.79 -17.15 1.02
C LEU A 424 28.00 -16.13 -0.11
N LEU A 425 26.94 -15.42 -0.49
CA LEU A 425 26.96 -14.44 -1.58
C LEU A 425 26.56 -13.05 -1.06
N LEU A 426 27.49 -12.11 -1.11
CA LEU A 426 27.35 -10.71 -0.68
C LEU A 426 27.75 -9.71 -1.78
N SER A 427 27.88 -10.18 -3.01
CA SER A 427 28.28 -9.36 -4.17
C SER A 427 27.37 -8.16 -4.41
N VAL A 428 27.90 -7.10 -5.01
CA VAL A 428 27.13 -5.92 -5.43
C VAL A 428 26.42 -5.24 -4.25
N ASN A 429 27.21 -4.81 -3.27
CA ASN A 429 26.76 -4.12 -2.07
C ASN A 429 27.73 -2.96 -1.75
N TYR A 430 27.61 -2.38 -0.56
CA TYR A 430 28.42 -1.29 -0.05
C TYR A 430 29.18 -1.69 1.23
N LEU A 431 29.53 -2.98 1.39
CA LEU A 431 30.38 -3.40 2.51
C LEU A 431 31.74 -2.70 2.41
N GLN A 432 32.24 -2.18 3.54
CA GLN A 432 33.39 -1.27 3.57
C GLN A 432 34.49 -1.78 4.50
N GLY A 433 35.68 -1.20 4.36
CA GLY A 433 36.81 -1.47 5.24
C GLY A 433 37.51 -2.81 4.96
N PRO A 434 38.45 -3.19 5.84
CA PRO A 434 39.22 -4.42 5.68
C PRO A 434 38.41 -5.67 5.98
N LEU A 435 38.79 -6.76 5.31
CA LEU A 435 38.34 -8.10 5.70
C LEU A 435 38.93 -8.47 7.08
N PRO A 436 38.20 -9.22 7.93
CA PRO A 436 38.70 -9.65 9.22
C PRO A 436 39.91 -10.58 9.08
N LYS A 437 40.98 -10.33 9.85
CA LYS A 437 42.20 -11.17 9.83
C LYS A 437 42.01 -12.56 10.45
N MET A 438 41.09 -12.69 11.40
CA MET A 438 40.75 -13.94 12.10
C MET A 438 41.93 -14.56 12.88
N ASP A 439 42.86 -13.74 13.38
CA ASP A 439 44.04 -14.20 14.14
C ASP A 439 43.66 -14.94 15.44
N ASP A 440 42.50 -14.62 15.99
CA ASP A 440 41.88 -15.18 17.19
C ASP A 440 40.96 -16.38 16.93
N TRP A 441 40.88 -16.86 15.69
CA TRP A 441 40.03 -17.97 15.28
C TRP A 441 40.74 -19.33 15.35
N GLU A 442 39.98 -20.42 15.20
CA GLU A 442 40.54 -21.76 15.03
C GLU A 442 41.48 -21.80 13.82
N LYS A 443 42.60 -22.51 13.95
CA LYS A 443 43.66 -22.59 12.94
C LYS A 443 43.81 -24.03 12.46
N TYR A 444 44.27 -24.21 11.23
CA TYR A 444 44.62 -25.54 10.74
C TYR A 444 45.71 -26.17 11.63
N THR A 445 45.51 -27.44 11.94
CA THR A 445 46.36 -28.26 12.79
C THR A 445 47.05 -29.34 11.98
N GLU A 446 48.07 -30.00 12.55
CA GLU A 446 48.68 -31.18 11.94
C GLU A 446 47.64 -32.29 11.66
N GLN A 447 46.64 -32.44 12.54
CA GLN A 447 45.59 -33.45 12.37
C GLN A 447 44.70 -33.16 11.17
N ASP A 448 44.32 -31.89 10.94
CA ASP A 448 43.53 -31.51 9.76
C ASP A 448 44.23 -31.90 8.44
N ILE A 449 45.57 -31.80 8.40
CA ILE A 449 46.38 -32.17 7.24
C ILE A 449 46.49 -33.69 7.09
N ILE A 450 46.54 -34.44 8.18
CA ILE A 450 46.55 -35.91 8.15
C ILE A 450 45.21 -36.45 7.67
N ASP A 451 44.12 -35.81 8.09
CA ASP A 451 42.75 -36.23 7.76
C ASP A 451 42.34 -35.87 6.33
N ALA A 452 43.05 -34.96 5.67
CA ALA A 452 42.79 -34.52 4.30
C ALA A 452 44.05 -34.60 3.42
N ASP A 453 44.08 -35.55 2.49
CA ASP A 453 45.21 -35.74 1.55
C ASP A 453 45.40 -34.59 0.55
N THR A 454 44.47 -33.63 0.52
CA THR A 454 44.46 -32.47 -0.40
C THR A 454 44.99 -31.18 0.22
N LEU A 455 45.37 -31.16 1.50
CA LEU A 455 45.80 -29.93 2.17
C LEU A 455 47.33 -29.89 2.35
N PRO A 456 48.02 -28.78 1.99
CA PRO A 456 49.44 -28.64 2.23
C PRO A 456 49.72 -28.33 3.71
N ARG A 457 50.81 -28.89 4.25
CA ARG A 457 51.30 -28.60 5.62
C ARG A 457 51.54 -27.10 5.88
N ALA A 458 51.77 -26.31 4.84
CA ALA A 458 51.96 -24.86 4.94
C ALA A 458 50.73 -24.11 5.46
N LEU A 459 49.54 -24.73 5.49
CA LEU A 459 48.35 -24.15 6.10
C LEU A 459 48.38 -24.15 7.63
N ILE A 460 49.22 -24.98 8.27
CA ILE A 460 49.23 -25.11 9.73
C ILE A 460 49.50 -23.75 10.39
N GLY A 461 48.59 -23.35 11.29
CA GLY A 461 48.65 -22.05 11.96
C GLY A 461 47.92 -20.91 11.25
N THR A 462 47.45 -21.11 10.01
CA THR A 462 46.54 -20.18 9.31
C THR A 462 45.11 -20.36 9.82
N PRO A 463 44.33 -19.28 10.00
CA PRO A 463 42.93 -19.40 10.40
C PRO A 463 42.11 -20.28 9.45
N LYS A 464 41.36 -21.23 10.02
CA LYS A 464 40.48 -22.18 9.34
C LYS A 464 39.07 -21.58 9.24
N VAL A 465 38.93 -20.62 8.33
CA VAL A 465 37.69 -19.89 8.09
C VAL A 465 36.94 -20.55 6.94
N MET A 466 35.64 -20.84 7.11
CA MET A 466 34.78 -21.37 6.04
C MET A 466 35.32 -22.62 5.30
N PRO A 467 35.87 -23.64 6.01
CA PRO A 467 36.58 -24.75 5.37
C PRO A 467 35.72 -25.59 4.40
N HIS A 468 34.39 -25.59 4.56
CA HIS A 468 33.47 -26.33 3.71
C HIS A 468 32.78 -25.46 2.64
N THR A 469 33.06 -24.16 2.58
CA THR A 469 32.40 -23.25 1.64
C THR A 469 32.82 -23.54 0.21
N LYS A 470 31.83 -23.96 -0.60
CA LYS A 470 32.00 -24.27 -2.03
C LYS A 470 31.88 -23.02 -2.90
N ARG A 471 31.15 -22.01 -2.44
CA ARG A 471 30.95 -20.77 -3.20
C ARG A 471 30.94 -19.55 -2.29
N PHE A 472 31.88 -18.65 -2.52
CA PHE A 472 31.99 -17.39 -1.82
C PHE A 472 32.08 -16.24 -2.83
N ALA A 473 31.28 -15.19 -2.63
CA ALA A 473 31.32 -14.02 -3.49
C ALA A 473 31.08 -12.72 -2.72
N ILE A 474 32.01 -11.78 -2.86
CA ILE A 474 32.03 -10.46 -2.20
C ILE A 474 32.46 -9.35 -3.16
N ASN A 475 32.53 -9.63 -4.47
CA ASN A 475 32.91 -8.66 -5.47
C ASN A 475 31.92 -7.49 -5.58
N LEU A 476 32.40 -6.38 -6.12
CA LEU A 476 31.63 -5.15 -6.34
C LEU A 476 31.07 -4.58 -5.03
N ASN A 477 31.91 -4.58 -3.98
CA ASN A 477 31.70 -3.87 -2.72
C ASN A 477 32.62 -2.64 -2.63
N ARG A 478 32.79 -2.08 -1.42
CA ARG A 478 33.69 -0.95 -1.09
C ARG A 478 34.80 -1.38 -0.13
N LEU A 479 35.20 -2.66 -0.20
CA LEU A 479 36.21 -3.23 0.68
C LEU A 479 37.59 -2.64 0.36
N THR A 480 38.41 -2.44 1.39
CA THR A 480 39.73 -1.83 1.31
C THR A 480 40.76 -2.62 2.13
N GLY A 481 42.03 -2.25 2.09
CA GLY A 481 43.08 -2.88 2.91
C GLY A 481 43.73 -4.09 2.26
N GLU A 482 44.21 -5.03 3.07
CA GLU A 482 44.90 -6.24 2.61
C GLU A 482 43.96 -7.46 2.66
N LEU A 483 44.07 -8.33 1.65
CA LEU A 483 43.52 -9.68 1.70
C LEU A 483 44.24 -10.47 2.82
N PRO A 484 43.50 -11.09 3.75
CA PRO A 484 44.08 -11.90 4.81
C PRO A 484 44.57 -13.27 4.31
N ASP A 485 45.54 -13.86 4.99
CA ASP A 485 46.15 -15.14 4.60
C ASP A 485 45.13 -16.28 4.52
N TRP A 486 44.13 -16.31 5.42
CA TRP A 486 43.08 -17.33 5.38
C TRP A 486 42.31 -17.34 4.06
N LEU A 487 42.19 -16.18 3.41
CA LEU A 487 41.51 -16.04 2.12
C LEU A 487 42.48 -16.30 0.97
N LEU A 488 43.67 -15.69 0.99
CA LEU A 488 44.69 -15.83 -0.07
C LEU A 488 45.13 -17.28 -0.29
N TYR A 489 45.11 -18.09 0.78
CA TYR A 489 45.50 -19.49 0.74
C TYR A 489 44.33 -20.43 1.03
N HIS A 490 43.07 -19.98 0.90
CA HIS A 490 41.92 -20.84 1.16
C HIS A 490 41.91 -22.08 0.24
N PRO A 491 41.62 -23.30 0.74
CA PRO A 491 41.61 -24.52 -0.08
C PRO A 491 40.68 -24.46 -1.30
N ALA A 492 39.59 -23.71 -1.20
CA ALA A 492 38.62 -23.52 -2.29
C ALA A 492 38.80 -22.20 -3.09
N LEU A 493 39.85 -21.41 -2.84
CA LEU A 493 39.98 -20.06 -3.40
C LEU A 493 39.87 -20.04 -4.94
N ASP A 494 40.58 -20.95 -5.62
CA ASP A 494 40.57 -21.02 -7.08
C ASP A 494 39.17 -21.33 -7.65
N TRP A 495 38.39 -22.18 -6.95
CA TRP A 495 37.02 -22.50 -7.35
C TRP A 495 36.06 -21.33 -7.19
N TRP A 496 36.39 -20.39 -6.32
CA TRP A 496 35.62 -19.17 -6.17
C TRP A 496 35.90 -18.16 -7.28
N VAL A 497 36.79 -18.46 -8.25
CA VAL A 497 37.11 -17.56 -9.37
C VAL A 497 37.47 -16.16 -8.83
N PRO A 498 38.55 -16.07 -8.03
CA PRO A 498 38.70 -14.98 -7.07
C PRO A 498 38.88 -13.62 -7.74
N SER A 499 39.50 -13.58 -8.93
CA SER A 499 39.63 -12.35 -9.74
C SER A 499 38.31 -11.77 -10.26
N VAL A 500 37.18 -12.49 -10.10
CA VAL A 500 35.86 -12.05 -10.54
C VAL A 500 34.90 -11.94 -9.36
N LEU A 501 34.86 -12.95 -8.48
CA LEU A 501 33.83 -13.04 -7.43
C LEU A 501 34.32 -12.56 -6.05
N VAL A 502 35.63 -12.38 -5.85
CA VAL A 502 36.17 -12.03 -4.53
C VAL A 502 36.96 -10.72 -4.57
N PHE A 503 38.02 -10.65 -5.37
CA PHE A 503 38.99 -9.55 -5.35
C PHE A 503 38.47 -8.27 -6.02
N THR A 504 37.63 -8.39 -7.06
CA THR A 504 37.11 -7.22 -7.77
C THR A 504 36.26 -6.34 -6.87
N GLN A 505 36.74 -5.14 -6.56
CA GLN A 505 35.99 -4.10 -5.85
C GLN A 505 35.79 -2.89 -6.76
N GLU A 506 34.91 -1.97 -6.40
CA GLU A 506 34.66 -0.77 -7.22
C GLU A 506 34.30 0.44 -6.36
N GLY A 507 34.47 1.65 -6.91
CA GLY A 507 34.05 2.87 -6.23
C GLY A 507 34.95 3.29 -5.07
N LYS A 508 34.44 4.18 -4.22
CA LYS A 508 35.10 4.64 -3.01
C LYS A 508 34.23 4.44 -1.79
N ASP A 509 34.87 4.10 -0.67
CA ASP A 509 34.23 3.99 0.63
C ASP A 509 33.82 5.35 1.21
N ALA A 510 33.18 5.35 2.36
CA ALA A 510 32.69 6.54 3.04
C ALA A 510 33.82 7.49 3.51
N THR A 511 35.07 7.02 3.55
CA THR A 511 36.25 7.84 3.86
C THR A 511 36.88 8.47 2.61
N GLY A 512 36.42 8.07 1.42
CA GLY A 512 36.95 8.52 0.13
C GLY A 512 38.11 7.66 -0.37
N THR A 513 38.38 6.53 0.28
CA THR A 513 39.41 5.57 -0.14
C THR A 513 38.90 4.77 -1.33
N LEU A 514 39.73 4.62 -2.36
CA LEU A 514 39.41 3.77 -3.51
C LEU A 514 39.32 2.31 -3.06
N ALA A 515 38.19 1.66 -3.36
CA ALA A 515 37.98 0.26 -3.02
C ALA A 515 38.93 -0.65 -3.81
N GLY A 516 39.36 -1.74 -3.18
CA GLY A 516 40.36 -2.67 -3.72
C GLY A 516 41.35 -3.10 -2.66
N PHE A 517 42.09 -4.17 -2.96
CA PHE A 517 43.05 -4.76 -2.03
C PHE A 517 44.48 -4.43 -2.43
N THR A 518 45.29 -3.95 -1.49
CA THR A 518 46.66 -3.48 -1.78
C THR A 518 47.65 -4.60 -2.08
N ASN A 519 47.32 -5.83 -1.68
CA ASN A 519 48.09 -7.05 -1.94
C ASN A 519 47.34 -8.02 -2.88
N GLU A 520 46.43 -7.52 -3.74
CA GLU A 520 45.78 -8.36 -4.75
C GLU A 520 46.83 -9.04 -5.65
N PRO A 521 46.83 -10.38 -5.73
CA PRO A 521 47.79 -11.11 -6.58
C PRO A 521 47.58 -10.83 -8.07
N ALA A 522 48.67 -10.64 -8.81
CA ALA A 522 48.60 -10.41 -10.26
C ALA A 522 48.05 -11.63 -11.04
N ASN A 523 48.23 -12.84 -10.50
CA ASN A 523 47.70 -14.10 -11.01
C ASN A 523 47.72 -15.16 -9.90
N MET A 524 47.19 -16.35 -10.18
CA MET A 524 47.09 -17.48 -9.24
C MET A 524 48.37 -18.32 -9.11
N ASN A 525 49.51 -17.94 -9.69
CA ASN A 525 50.73 -18.78 -9.64
C ASN A 525 51.19 -19.02 -8.20
N TYR A 526 51.18 -17.99 -7.35
CA TYR A 526 51.54 -18.12 -5.92
C TYR A 526 50.70 -19.19 -5.21
N TYR A 527 49.42 -19.27 -5.56
CA TYR A 527 48.47 -20.21 -4.99
C TYR A 527 48.77 -21.64 -5.46
N TYR A 528 49.05 -21.82 -6.76
CA TYR A 528 49.39 -23.13 -7.30
C TYR A 528 50.75 -23.64 -6.81
N GLU A 529 51.72 -22.75 -6.59
CA GLU A 529 52.99 -23.10 -5.92
C GLU A 529 52.74 -23.52 -4.45
N PHE A 530 51.86 -22.81 -3.74
CA PHE A 530 51.52 -23.16 -2.35
C PHE A 530 50.82 -24.53 -2.23
N TYR A 531 50.00 -24.90 -3.22
CA TYR A 531 49.25 -26.16 -3.28
C TYR A 531 49.91 -27.22 -4.19
N GLU A 532 51.18 -27.03 -4.58
CA GLU A 532 51.89 -27.94 -5.48
C GLU A 532 51.94 -29.37 -4.89
N GLY A 533 51.44 -30.35 -5.64
CA GLY A 533 51.37 -31.75 -5.21
C GLY A 533 50.18 -32.11 -4.30
N TYR A 534 49.30 -31.17 -3.97
CA TYR A 534 48.14 -31.39 -3.08
C TYR A 534 46.78 -31.12 -3.76
N LYS A 535 46.74 -30.54 -4.95
CA LYS A 535 45.49 -30.25 -5.65
C LYS A 535 44.94 -31.50 -6.37
N LYS A 536 43.83 -32.06 -5.91
CA LYS A 536 42.97 -32.94 -6.72
C LYS A 536 42.06 -32.09 -7.61
N ASP A 537 41.98 -32.46 -8.88
CA ASP A 537 40.99 -31.95 -9.83
C ASP A 537 39.59 -32.40 -9.38
N PRO A 538 38.64 -31.51 -9.06
CA PRO A 538 37.30 -31.90 -8.66
C PRO A 538 36.44 -32.46 -9.80
N GLY A 539 36.94 -32.43 -11.05
CA GLY A 539 36.25 -33.02 -12.20
C GLY A 539 36.44 -34.54 -12.34
N THR A 540 37.29 -35.16 -11.52
CA THR A 540 37.38 -36.62 -11.41
C THR A 540 36.59 -37.09 -10.20
N GLU A 541 35.28 -36.88 -10.23
CA GLU A 541 34.39 -37.93 -9.72
C GLU A 541 34.51 -39.06 -10.75
N GLU A 542 34.90 -40.24 -10.29
CA GLU A 542 34.60 -41.47 -11.03
C GLU A 542 33.09 -41.44 -11.27
N GLU A 543 32.67 -41.47 -12.54
CA GLU A 543 31.30 -41.75 -12.93
C GLU A 543 30.91 -43.11 -12.33
N GLU A 544 30.41 -43.14 -11.10
CA GLU A 544 29.48 -44.18 -10.69
C GLU A 544 28.21 -43.95 -11.49
N GLU A 545 28.07 -44.72 -12.57
CA GLU A 545 26.82 -44.94 -13.29
C GLU A 545 25.71 -45.35 -12.32
N GLU A 546 25.01 -44.39 -11.71
CA GLU A 546 23.66 -44.61 -11.22
C GLU A 546 22.65 -44.23 -12.31
N THR A 547 22.40 -45.24 -13.14
CA THR A 547 21.17 -45.54 -13.86
C THR A 547 19.93 -44.66 -13.55
N THR A 548 19.45 -43.95 -14.59
CA THR A 548 18.04 -43.77 -14.96
C THR A 548 16.99 -43.46 -13.88
N LYS A 549 16.51 -42.20 -13.76
CA LYS A 549 15.24 -41.66 -14.32
C LYS A 549 14.87 -40.33 -13.68
#